data_AF-A0A662C5N0-F1
#
_entry.id   AF-A0A662C5N0-F1
#
_cell.length_a   1.000
_cell.length_b   1.000
_cell.length_c   1.000
_cell.angle_alpha   90.00
_cell.angle_beta   90.00
_cell.angle_gamma   90.00
#
_symmetry.space_group_name_H-M   'P 1'
#
loop_
_entity.id
_entity.type
_entity.pdbx_description
1 polymer ?
#
loop_
_entity_poly.entity_id
_entity_poly.type
_entity_poly.pdbx_seq_one_letter_code
_entity_poly.pdbx_strand_id
1 'polypeptide(L)' 'MVESLRDAVIRNFEIIGEASKNVPTHIKENNPDFSWAEMYLLRNKVSHEYFGIDYEIIWDVCINHLPENTLQIQSIIESL' A
#
# COMPACT_ATOMS: atom_id res chain seq x y z
N MET A 1 9.20 -0.98 -17.76
CA MET A 1 9.84 -0.94 -16.43
C MET A 1 11.05 -1.86 -16.46
N VAL A 2 12.26 -1.34 -16.24
CA VAL A 2 13.49 -2.15 -16.10
C VAL A 2 13.43 -2.96 -14.79
N GLU A 3 14.10 -4.10 -14.74
CA GLU A 3 14.04 -5.07 -13.63
C GLU A 3 14.29 -4.42 -12.26
N SER A 4 15.35 -3.62 -12.13
CA SER A 4 15.68 -2.92 -10.88
C SER A 4 14.59 -1.96 -10.39
N LEU A 5 13.83 -1.35 -11.31
CA LEU A 5 12.69 -0.49 -10.95
C LEU A 5 11.52 -1.31 -10.43
N ARG A 6 11.31 -2.53 -10.97
CA ARG A 6 10.27 -3.45 -10.47
C ARG A 6 10.56 -3.80 -9.03
N ASP A 7 11.78 -4.24 -8.74
CA ASP A 7 12.18 -4.67 -7.40
C ASP A 7 12.05 -3.54 -6.37
N ALA A 8 12.45 -2.31 -6.76
CA ALA A 8 12.30 -1.13 -5.91
C ALA A 8 10.82 -0.83 -5.61
N VAL A 9 9.94 -0.90 -6.61
CA VAL A 9 8.49 -0.70 -6.43
C VAL A 9 7.89 -1.77 -5.53
N ILE A 10 8.22 -3.05 -5.76
CA ILE A 10 7.76 -4.16 -4.91
C ILE A 10 8.23 -3.97 -3.47
N ARG A 11 9.49 -3.60 -3.26
CA ARG A 11 10.04 -3.34 -1.93
C ARG A 11 9.29 -2.21 -1.21
N ASN A 12 8.90 -1.16 -1.93
CA ASN A 12 8.13 -0.07 -1.34
C ASN A 12 6.72 -0.53 -0.93
N PHE A 13 6.06 -1.37 -1.73
CA PHE A 13 4.76 -1.94 -1.33
C PHE A 13 4.86 -2.85 -0.11
N GLU A 14 5.95 -3.62 0.04
CA GLU A 14 6.18 -4.38 1.28
C GLU A 14 6.29 -3.47 2.51
N ILE A 15 7.02 -2.36 2.39
CA ILE A 15 7.19 -1.39 3.47
C ILE A 15 5.85 -0.73 3.83
N ILE A 16 5.08 -0.29 2.83
CA ILE A 16 3.76 0.34 3.03
C ILE A 16 2.81 -0.64 3.74
N GLY A 17 2.75 -1.89 3.29
CA GLY A 17 1.88 -2.89 3.90
C GLY A 17 2.26 -3.20 5.34
N GLU A 18 3.56 -3.35 5.66
CA GLU A 18 3.98 -3.52 7.06
C GLU A 18 3.72 -2.28 7.91
N ALA A 19 3.92 -1.07 7.38
CA ALA A 19 3.58 0.16 8.09
C ALA A 19 2.08 0.22 8.42
N SER A 20 1.21 -0.12 7.45
CA SER A 20 -0.24 -0.15 7.65
C SER A 20 -0.67 -1.11 8.77
N LYS A 21 0.00 -2.27 8.90
CA LYS A 21 -0.25 -3.24 9.97
C LYS A 21 0.08 -2.67 11.35
N ASN A 22 1.14 -1.88 11.46
CA ASN A 22 1.63 -1.33 12.72
C ASN A 22 0.93 -0.03 13.17
N VAL A 23 0.06 0.55 12.34
CA VAL A 23 -0.77 1.69 12.78
C VAL A 23 -1.64 1.26 13.99
N PRO A 24 -1.70 2.07 15.07
CA PRO A 24 -2.49 1.76 16.26
C PRO A 24 -3.96 1.48 15.96
N THR A 25 -4.54 0.50 16.66
CA THR A 25 -5.92 0.07 16.42
C THR A 25 -6.93 1.21 16.52
N HIS A 26 -6.81 2.09 17.51
CA HIS A 26 -7.73 3.22 17.68
C HIS A 26 -7.71 4.20 16.48
N ILE A 27 -6.56 4.39 15.81
CA ILE A 27 -6.49 5.22 14.60
C ILE A 27 -7.23 4.53 13.46
N LYS A 28 -7.09 3.21 13.32
CA LYS A 28 -7.80 2.44 12.29
C LYS A 28 -9.30 2.43 12.52
N GLU A 29 -9.73 2.23 13.76
CA GLU A 29 -11.14 2.21 14.16
C GLU A 29 -11.81 3.58 13.97
N ASN A 30 -11.09 4.67 14.22
CA ASN A 30 -11.59 6.03 13.98
C ASN A 30 -11.59 6.42 12.49
N ASN A 31 -10.88 5.70 11.63
CA ASN A 31 -10.77 5.98 10.20
C ASN A 31 -11.06 4.71 9.37
N PRO A 32 -12.30 4.17 9.44
CA PRO A 32 -12.67 2.91 8.79
C PRO A 32 -12.81 3.04 7.26
N ASP A 33 -13.00 4.25 6.74
CA ASP A 33 -13.13 4.53 5.31
C ASP A 33 -11.80 4.32 4.55
N PHE A 34 -10.67 4.31 5.26
CA PHE A 34 -9.39 3.96 4.69
C PHE A 34 -9.16 2.44 4.78
N SER A 35 -8.91 1.80 3.64
CA SER A 35 -8.70 0.34 3.56
C SER A 35 -7.33 -0.12 4.07
N TRP A 36 -7.12 -0.06 5.39
CA TRP A 36 -5.88 -0.56 6.04
C TRP A 36 -5.56 -2.01 5.69
N ALA A 37 -6.59 -2.85 5.58
CA ALA A 37 -6.43 -4.26 5.26
C ALA A 37 -5.91 -4.48 3.83
N GLU A 38 -6.36 -3.67 2.87
CA GLU A 38 -5.93 -3.79 1.47
C GLU A 38 -4.44 -3.49 1.31
N MET A 39 -3.92 -2.51 2.05
CA MET A 39 -2.48 -2.20 2.10
C MET A 39 -1.66 -3.40 2.56
N TYR A 40 -2.11 -4.09 3.61
CA TYR A 40 -1.44 -5.29 4.11
C TYR A 40 -1.57 -6.49 3.16
N LEU A 41 -2.74 -6.68 2.55
CA LEU A 41 -2.99 -7.75 1.59
C LEU A 41 -2.12 -7.60 0.34
N LEU A 42 -1.92 -6.36 -0.14
CA LEU A 42 -1.03 -6.08 -1.26
C LEU A 42 0.42 -6.51 -0.95
N ARG A 43 0.93 -6.21 0.26
CA ARG A 43 2.24 -6.71 0.72
C ARG A 43 2.33 -8.24 0.70
N ASN A 44 1.27 -8.95 1.08
CA ASN A 44 1.28 -10.41 1.05
C ASN A 44 1.35 -10.92 -0.39
N LYS A 45 0.59 -10.32 -1.30
CA LYS A 45 0.56 -10.69 -2.72
C LYS A 45 1.93 -10.47 -3.39
N VAL A 46 2.52 -9.28 -3.25
CA VAL A 46 3.80 -8.96 -3.91
C VAL A 46 5.00 -9.71 -3.34
N SER A 47 4.92 -10.19 -2.10
CA SER A 47 6.03 -10.91 -1.45
C SER A 47 6.03 -12.42 -1.73
N HIS A 48 4.85 -13.01 -2.00
CA HIS A 48 4.73 -14.45 -2.25
C HIS A 48 4.65 -14.83 -3.73
N GLU A 49 4.14 -13.95 -4.58
CA GLU A 49 3.88 -14.26 -5.99
C GLU A 49 4.95 -13.69 -6.93
N TYR A 50 6.23 -13.61 -6.54
CA TYR A 50 7.29 -12.96 -7.35
C TYR A 50 7.32 -13.38 -8.85
N PHE A 51 6.90 -14.62 -9.17
CA PHE A 51 6.79 -15.14 -10.54
C PHE A 51 5.41 -14.96 -11.21
N GLY A 52 4.40 -14.49 -10.48
CA GLY A 52 3.01 -14.28 -10.93
C GLY A 52 2.47 -12.87 -10.68
N ILE A 53 3.31 -11.91 -10.27
CA ILE A 53 2.90 -10.51 -10.14
C ILE A 53 2.55 -9.95 -11.52
N ASP A 54 1.30 -9.53 -11.65
CA ASP A 54 0.88 -8.68 -12.75
C ASP A 54 1.36 -7.24 -12.50
N TYR A 55 2.45 -6.88 -13.18
CA TYR A 55 3.04 -5.55 -13.03
C TYR A 55 2.18 -4.44 -13.65
N GLU A 56 1.22 -4.74 -14.52
CA GLU A 56 0.26 -3.74 -15.01
C GLU A 56 -0.68 -3.32 -13.88
N ILE A 57 -1.14 -4.29 -13.07
CA ILE A 57 -1.93 -4.00 -11.87
C ILE A 57 -1.11 -3.22 -10.85
N ILE A 58 0.14 -3.60 -10.59
CA ILE A 58 1.01 -2.86 -9.67
C ILE A 58 1.19 -1.41 -10.13
N TRP A 59 1.37 -1.20 -11.43
CA TRP A 59 1.51 0.13 -11.99
C TRP A 59 0.20 0.92 -11.91
N ASP A 60 -0.96 0.30 -12.14
CA ASP A 60 -2.27 0.91 -11.92
C ASP A 60 -2.43 1.40 -10.48
N VAL A 61 -2.08 0.55 -9.50
CA VAL A 61 -2.08 0.94 -8.07
C VAL A 61 -1.18 2.15 -7.83
N CYS A 62 0.03 2.17 -8.38
CA CYS A 62 0.94 3.30 -8.22
C CYS A 62 0.38 4.63 -8.74
N ILE A 63 -0.31 4.59 -9.89
CA ILE A 63 -0.70 5.81 -10.61
C ILE A 63 -2.10 6.27 -10.23
N ASN A 64 -3.01 5.34 -9.98
CA ASN A 64 -4.44 5.65 -9.82
C ASN A 64 -4.91 5.54 -8.37
N HIS A 65 -4.26 4.74 -7.51
CA HIS A 65 -4.75 4.49 -6.15
C HIS A 65 -3.88 5.16 -5.08
N LEU A 66 -2.54 5.04 -5.18
CA LEU A 66 -1.63 5.65 -4.20
C LEU A 66 -1.80 7.17 -4.02
N PRO A 67 -2.09 7.98 -5.07
CA PRO A 67 -2.34 9.41 -4.87
C PRO A 67 -3.55 9.68 -3.98
N GLU A 68 -4.65 8.96 -4.18
CA GLU A 68 -5.85 9.08 -3.34
C GLU A 68 -5.56 8.61 -1.92
N ASN A 69 -4.88 7.47 -1.75
CA ASN A 69 -4.51 6.99 -0.43
C ASN A 69 -3.60 7.97 0.31
N THR A 70 -2.71 8.66 -0.40
CA THR A 70 -1.84 9.69 0.19
C THR A 70 -2.67 10.86 0.72
N LEU A 71 -3.67 11.32 -0.04
CA LEU A 71 -4.58 12.39 0.41
C LEU A 71 -5.38 11.95 1.64
N GLN A 72 -5.92 10.73 1.63
CA GLN A 72 -6.65 10.19 2.78
C GLN A 72 -5.78 10.12 4.03
N ILE A 73 -4.55 9.60 3.92
CA ILE A 73 -3.61 9.55 5.04
C ILE A 73 -3.26 10.96 5.54
N GLN A 74 -3.09 11.93 4.65
CA GLN A 74 -2.83 13.32 5.03
C GLN A 74 -4.01 13.91 5.82
N SER A 75 -5.25 13.69 5.38
CA SER A 75 -6.44 14.11 6.12
C SER A 75 -6.56 13.43 7.49
N ILE A 76 -6.21 12.14 7.57
CA ILE A 76 -6.17 11.41 8.85
C ILE A 76 -5.17 12.08 9.80
N ILE A 77 -3.94 12.36 9.33
CA ILE A 77 -2.90 13.03 10.15
C ILE A 77 -3.36 14.40 10.64
N GLU A 78 -4.06 15.17 9.80
CA GLU A 78 -4.59 16.49 10.17
C GLU A 78 -5.73 16.43 11.19
N SER A 79 -6.40 15.28 11.31
CA SER A 79 -7.49 15.05 12.25
C SER A 79 -7.06 14.45 13.60
N LEU A 80 -5.77 14.06 13.73
CA LEU A 80 -5.18 13.56 14.99
C LEU A 80 -4.87 14.70 15.96
#